data_AF-A0A2K6LEG1-F1
#
_entry.id   AF-A0A2K6LEG1-F1
#
_cell.length_a   1.000
_cell.length_b   1.000
_cell.length_c   1.000
_cell.angle_alpha   90.00
_cell.angle_beta   90.00
_cell.angle_gamma   90.00
#
_symmetry.space_group_name_H-M   'P 1'
#
loop_
_entity.id
_entity.type
_entity.pdbx_description
1 polymer ?
#
loop_
_entity_poly.entity_id
_entity_poly.type
_entity_poly.pdbx_seq_one_letter_code
_entity_poly.pdbx_strand_id
1 'polypeptide(L)'
;MAKVTKIIFLTDGLQNLILLNLNNNHLMQLPQEVSRLKSLTYMSINYNQLVSIPRELCFLKNLVELQLNYNQLICIPEEIKFLKKLQKFLLARNNIGVLPEELCDLKKLRILDIAGNIIQIFPSGFQDLKLREFYCEGNPLFLQQPVISTQRENVWSLQEITSRFVMNQLAENNPFLMDGIEQYPQVRSMISQGKTCAICGQHFITVWLDCVRFVSPPKDWKISKNLQLVPLRVLICSYKCFTQRDPNLFGIAQVQNR
;
A
#
# COMPACT_ATOMS: atom_id res chain seq x y z
N MET A 1 -5.20 -32.52 -18.88
CA MET A 1 -4.10 -32.63 -17.89
C MET A 1 -4.67 -32.32 -16.51
N ALA A 2 -4.32 -33.11 -15.50
CA ALA A 2 -4.74 -32.84 -14.12
C ALA A 2 -4.12 -31.53 -13.63
N LYS A 3 -4.92 -30.66 -13.00
CA LYS A 3 -4.47 -29.38 -12.45
C LYS A 3 -4.14 -29.52 -10.96
N VAL A 4 -3.08 -28.85 -10.52
CA VAL A 4 -2.64 -28.87 -9.12
C VAL A 4 -3.56 -27.98 -8.27
N THR A 5 -4.12 -28.53 -7.19
CA THR A 5 -5.00 -27.79 -6.25
C THR A 5 -4.30 -27.41 -4.96
N LYS A 6 -3.22 -28.11 -4.59
CA LYS A 6 -2.42 -27.87 -3.40
C LYS A 6 -0.95 -28.17 -3.66
N ILE A 7 -0.07 -27.36 -3.08
CA ILE A 7 1.38 -27.58 -3.09
C ILE A 7 1.88 -27.70 -1.67
N ILE A 8 2.87 -28.56 -1.48
CA ILE A 8 3.61 -28.73 -0.23
C ILE A 8 5.09 -28.57 -0.59
N PHE A 9 5.76 -27.58 0.00
CA PHE A 9 7.22 -27.46 -0.12
C PHE A 9 7.86 -28.28 1.01
N LEU A 10 8.24 -29.51 0.67
CA LEU A 10 9.02 -30.36 1.57
C LEU A 10 10.39 -29.71 1.82
N THR A 11 10.82 -29.75 3.08
CA THR A 11 11.85 -28.92 3.70
C THR A 11 13.23 -28.92 3.04
N ASP A 12 13.59 -29.96 2.27
CA ASP A 12 15.01 -30.31 2.15
C ASP A 12 15.57 -30.35 0.71
N GLY A 13 14.76 -30.06 -0.33
CA GLY A 13 15.18 -30.28 -1.73
C GLY A 13 15.36 -29.06 -2.63
N LEU A 14 14.75 -27.91 -2.30
CA LEU A 14 14.55 -26.81 -3.27
C LEU A 14 15.22 -25.49 -2.85
N GLN A 15 16.22 -25.53 -1.97
CA GLN A 15 16.89 -24.32 -1.46
C GLN A 15 17.60 -23.52 -2.56
N ASN A 16 17.99 -24.16 -3.66
CA ASN A 16 18.65 -23.55 -4.82
C ASN A 16 17.68 -23.21 -5.95
N LEU A 17 16.37 -23.36 -5.75
CA LEU A 17 15.39 -23.05 -6.78
C LEU A 17 15.39 -21.54 -7.08
N ILE A 18 15.69 -21.18 -8.34
CA ILE A 18 15.75 -19.77 -8.80
C ILE A 18 14.43 -19.33 -9.42
N LEU A 19 13.76 -20.24 -10.13
CA LEU A 19 12.51 -19.98 -10.86
C LEU A 19 11.45 -20.99 -10.45
N LEU A 20 10.26 -20.50 -10.10
CA LEU A 20 9.08 -21.31 -9.82
C LEU A 20 7.92 -20.86 -10.69
N ASN A 21 7.42 -21.75 -11.54
CA ASN A 21 6.25 -21.52 -12.38
C ASN A 21 5.15 -22.51 -11.99
N LEU A 22 4.02 -21.98 -11.53
CA LEU A 22 2.83 -22.70 -11.10
C LEU A 22 1.59 -22.25 -11.88
N ASN A 23 1.78 -21.69 -13.08
CA ASN A 23 0.70 -21.13 -13.88
C ASN A 23 -0.35 -22.18 -14.27
N ASN A 24 -1.58 -21.73 -14.53
CA ASN A 24 -2.67 -22.55 -15.08
C ASN A 24 -3.08 -23.74 -14.19
N ASN A 25 -3.08 -23.53 -12.89
CA ASN A 25 -3.49 -24.54 -11.89
C ASN A 25 -4.81 -24.12 -11.20
N HIS A 26 -5.16 -24.81 -10.12
CA HIS A 26 -6.32 -24.54 -9.29
C HIS A 26 -5.90 -24.24 -7.84
N LEU A 27 -4.76 -23.56 -7.67
CA LEU A 27 -4.26 -23.20 -6.35
C LEU A 27 -5.16 -22.12 -5.75
N MET A 28 -5.72 -22.40 -4.58
CA MET A 28 -6.50 -21.43 -3.79
C MET A 28 -5.64 -20.67 -2.77
N GLN A 29 -4.52 -21.27 -2.36
CA GLN A 29 -3.58 -20.70 -1.40
C GLN A 29 -2.16 -21.22 -1.66
N LEU A 30 -1.18 -20.46 -1.17
CA LEU A 30 0.20 -20.92 -1.06
C LEU A 30 0.50 -21.33 0.38
N PRO A 31 1.25 -22.43 0.59
CA PRO A 31 1.68 -22.85 1.92
C PRO A 31 2.72 -21.88 2.50
N GLN A 32 2.78 -21.72 3.83
CA GLN A 32 3.72 -20.83 4.53
C GLN A 32 5.19 -21.20 4.27
N GLU A 33 5.42 -22.47 3.97
CA GLU A 33 6.71 -23.06 3.62
C GLU A 33 7.32 -22.48 2.34
N VAL A 34 6.55 -21.69 1.55
CA VAL A 34 7.07 -20.94 0.40
C VAL A 34 8.27 -20.05 0.79
N SER A 35 8.29 -19.55 2.02
CA SER A 35 9.39 -18.75 2.59
C SER A 35 10.74 -19.48 2.63
N ARG A 36 10.74 -20.83 2.53
CA ARG A 36 11.96 -21.65 2.53
C ARG A 36 12.73 -21.58 1.21
N LEU A 37 12.11 -21.12 0.13
CA LEU A 37 12.73 -20.99 -1.19
C LEU A 37 13.65 -19.75 -1.27
N LYS A 38 14.65 -19.68 -0.38
CA LYS A 38 15.46 -18.47 -0.15
C LYS A 38 16.23 -17.96 -1.39
N SER A 39 16.54 -18.83 -2.34
CA SER A 39 17.23 -18.47 -3.60
C SER A 39 16.28 -18.03 -4.71
N LEU A 40 14.97 -18.06 -4.48
CA LEU A 40 13.99 -17.78 -5.51
C LEU A 40 14.07 -16.32 -5.95
N THR A 41 14.17 -16.15 -7.26
CA THR A 41 14.33 -14.86 -7.93
C THR A 41 13.12 -14.55 -8.82
N TYR A 42 12.51 -15.59 -9.41
CA TYR A 42 11.36 -15.47 -10.30
C TYR A 42 10.24 -16.39 -9.84
N MET A 43 9.04 -15.84 -9.62
CA MET A 43 7.86 -16.61 -9.27
C MET A 43 6.67 -16.21 -10.15
N SER A 44 6.03 -17.19 -10.78
CA SER A 44 4.83 -16.99 -11.59
C SER A 44 3.75 -17.98 -11.18
N ILE A 45 2.57 -17.46 -10.80
CA ILE A 45 1.40 -18.24 -10.36
C ILE A 45 0.14 -17.69 -11.04
N ASN A 46 0.27 -17.30 -12.30
CA ASN A 46 -0.83 -16.75 -13.10
C ASN A 46 -1.92 -17.80 -13.35
N TYR A 47 -3.15 -17.35 -13.58
CA TYR A 47 -4.29 -18.23 -13.90
C TYR A 47 -4.50 -19.32 -12.83
N ASN A 48 -4.70 -18.88 -11.60
CA ASN A 48 -5.02 -19.70 -10.43
C ASN A 48 -6.26 -19.11 -9.71
N GLN A 49 -6.51 -19.51 -8.47
CA GLN A 49 -7.66 -19.08 -7.67
C GLN A 49 -7.20 -18.52 -6.32
N LEU A 50 -6.00 -17.94 -6.27
CA LEU A 50 -5.44 -17.40 -5.02
C LEU A 50 -6.30 -16.25 -4.51
N VAL A 51 -6.74 -16.34 -3.25
CA VAL A 51 -7.53 -15.29 -2.59
C VAL A 51 -6.64 -14.31 -1.81
N SER A 52 -5.45 -14.76 -1.41
CA SER A 52 -4.48 -13.95 -0.68
C SER A 52 -3.03 -14.29 -1.04
N ILE A 53 -2.14 -13.31 -0.81
CA ILE A 53 -0.70 -13.52 -0.81
C ILE A 53 -0.31 -13.81 0.66
N PRO A 54 0.25 -14.97 1.00
CA PRO A 54 0.70 -15.21 2.37
C PRO A 54 1.85 -14.27 2.72
N ARG A 55 1.85 -13.72 3.94
CA ARG A 55 2.93 -12.85 4.42
C ARG A 55 4.31 -13.50 4.31
N GLU A 56 4.37 -14.83 4.44
CA GLU A 56 5.60 -15.61 4.36
C GLU A 56 6.29 -15.53 2.98
N LEU A 57 5.52 -15.32 1.90
CA LEU A 57 6.08 -15.07 0.57
C LEU A 57 6.91 -13.78 0.55
N CYS A 58 6.53 -12.78 1.33
CA CYS A 58 7.21 -11.50 1.40
C CYS A 58 8.59 -11.59 2.08
N PHE A 59 8.94 -12.74 2.67
CA PHE A 59 10.27 -13.00 3.20
C PHE A 59 11.27 -13.55 2.17
N LEU A 60 10.85 -13.73 0.92
CA LEU A 60 11.72 -14.09 -0.20
C LEU A 60 12.55 -12.89 -0.68
N LYS A 61 13.56 -12.50 0.10
CA LYS A 61 14.38 -11.27 -0.11
C LYS A 61 15.11 -11.21 -1.46
N ASN A 62 15.24 -12.34 -2.16
CA ASN A 62 15.88 -12.44 -3.47
C ASN A 62 14.91 -12.27 -4.65
N LEU A 63 13.60 -12.21 -4.40
CA LEU A 63 12.60 -12.13 -5.45
C LEU A 63 12.71 -10.81 -6.23
N VAL A 64 12.86 -10.94 -7.54
CA VAL A 64 12.96 -9.83 -8.50
C VAL A 64 11.67 -9.68 -9.30
N GLU A 65 10.98 -10.79 -9.55
CA GLU A 65 9.75 -10.81 -10.33
C GLU A 65 8.71 -11.73 -9.70
N LEU A 66 7.51 -11.16 -9.48
CA LEU A 66 6.35 -11.85 -8.96
C LEU A 66 5.16 -11.62 -9.88
N GLN A 67 4.64 -12.69 -10.47
CA GLN A 67 3.46 -12.67 -11.32
C GLN A 67 2.31 -13.46 -10.70
N LEU A 68 1.18 -12.77 -10.52
CA LEU A 68 -0.05 -13.27 -9.88
C LEU A 68 -1.29 -12.85 -10.69
N ASN A 69 -1.13 -12.64 -11.99
CA ASN A 69 -2.21 -12.23 -12.88
C ASN A 69 -3.32 -13.29 -12.93
N TYR A 70 -4.58 -12.87 -13.11
CA TYR A 70 -5.73 -13.78 -13.21
C TYR A 70 -5.84 -14.70 -11.98
N ASN A 71 -5.99 -14.10 -10.80
CA ASN A 71 -6.30 -14.76 -9.53
C ASN A 71 -7.53 -14.07 -8.89
N GLN A 72 -7.78 -14.29 -7.60
CA GLN A 72 -8.90 -13.71 -6.84
C GLN A 72 -8.40 -12.89 -5.65
N LEU A 73 -7.21 -12.28 -5.77
CA LEU A 73 -6.56 -11.58 -4.66
C LEU A 73 -7.37 -10.36 -4.25
N ILE A 74 -7.68 -10.23 -2.96
CA ILE A 74 -8.47 -9.11 -2.42
C ILE A 74 -7.60 -7.98 -1.84
N CYS A 75 -6.37 -8.29 -1.46
CA CYS A 75 -5.42 -7.34 -0.87
C CYS A 75 -3.97 -7.75 -1.12
N ILE A 76 -3.06 -6.80 -0.90
CA ILE A 76 -1.62 -7.03 -0.82
C ILE A 76 -1.22 -6.88 0.67
N PRO A 77 -0.48 -7.83 1.26
CA PRO A 77 -0.06 -7.75 2.65
C PRO A 77 0.94 -6.61 2.87
N GLU A 78 0.93 -6.00 4.06
CA GLU A 78 1.87 -4.94 4.45
C GLU A 78 3.33 -5.44 4.41
N GLU A 79 3.56 -6.73 4.64
CA GLU A 79 4.88 -7.35 4.56
C GLU A 79 5.52 -7.25 3.17
N ILE A 80 4.77 -6.87 2.12
CA ILE A 80 5.32 -6.64 0.78
C ILE A 80 6.55 -5.73 0.80
N LYS A 81 6.62 -4.78 1.75
CA LYS A 81 7.79 -3.89 1.96
C LYS A 81 9.11 -4.64 2.12
N PHE A 82 9.11 -5.91 2.50
CA PHE A 82 10.32 -6.70 2.70
C PHE A 82 10.94 -7.22 1.40
N LEU A 83 10.21 -7.21 0.28
CA LEU A 83 10.70 -7.61 -1.05
C LEU A 83 11.57 -6.50 -1.69
N LYS A 84 12.65 -6.08 -1.02
CA LYS A 84 13.50 -4.95 -1.42
C LYS A 84 14.18 -5.08 -2.79
N LYS A 85 14.21 -6.29 -3.37
CA LYS A 85 14.77 -6.56 -4.71
C LYS A 85 13.71 -6.63 -5.82
N LEU A 86 12.42 -6.56 -5.48
CA LEU A 86 11.34 -6.70 -6.46
C LEU A 86 11.39 -5.55 -7.47
N GLN A 87 11.40 -5.92 -8.76
CA GLN A 87 11.44 -5.00 -9.89
C GLN A 87 10.18 -5.08 -10.73
N LYS A 88 9.54 -6.24 -10.78
CA LYS A 88 8.28 -6.45 -11.50
C LYS A 88 7.25 -7.10 -10.61
N PHE A 89 6.08 -6.48 -10.53
CA PHE A 89 4.96 -7.01 -9.78
C PHE A 89 3.70 -6.94 -10.64
N LEU A 90 3.21 -8.11 -11.05
CA LEU A 90 2.06 -8.23 -11.95
C LEU A 90 0.89 -8.87 -11.19
N LEU A 91 -0.20 -8.13 -11.08
CA LEU A 91 -1.42 -8.43 -10.32
C LEU A 91 -2.68 -8.15 -11.16
N ALA A 92 -2.56 -8.12 -12.48
CA ALA A 92 -3.67 -7.83 -13.38
C ALA A 92 -4.81 -8.83 -13.17
N ARG A 93 -6.06 -8.35 -13.24
CA ARG A 93 -7.29 -9.14 -13.16
C ARG A 93 -7.37 -9.95 -11.87
N ASN A 94 -7.46 -9.20 -10.77
CA ASN A 94 -7.71 -9.67 -9.41
C ASN A 94 -8.87 -8.84 -8.81
N ASN A 95 -9.09 -8.93 -7.49
CA ASN A 95 -10.14 -8.21 -6.77
C ASN A 95 -9.56 -7.22 -5.74
N ILE A 96 -8.38 -6.67 -6.00
CA ILE A 96 -7.68 -5.80 -5.05
C ILE A 96 -8.42 -4.46 -4.96
N GLY A 97 -8.88 -4.09 -3.77
CA GLY A 97 -9.57 -2.82 -3.52
C GLY A 97 -8.68 -1.71 -2.97
N VAL A 98 -7.64 -2.08 -2.22
CA VAL A 98 -6.74 -1.14 -1.54
C VAL A 98 -5.31 -1.58 -1.76
N LEU A 99 -4.44 -0.62 -2.09
CA LEU A 99 -2.99 -0.80 -2.10
C LEU A 99 -2.43 -0.31 -0.75
N PRO A 100 -1.60 -1.10 -0.06
CA PRO A 100 -1.00 -0.70 1.22
C PRO A 100 0.03 0.42 1.00
N GLU A 101 0.25 1.28 2.01
CA GLU A 101 1.31 2.30 1.97
C GLU A 101 2.70 1.65 1.82
N GLU A 102 2.86 0.45 2.36
CA GLU A 102 4.06 -0.39 2.28
C GLU A 102 4.48 -0.75 0.85
N LEU A 103 3.57 -0.67 -0.13
CA LEU A 103 3.93 -0.82 -1.54
C LEU A 103 4.94 0.25 -1.97
N CYS A 104 4.85 1.46 -1.40
CA CYS A 104 5.72 2.60 -1.69
C CYS A 104 7.17 2.39 -1.20
N ASP A 105 7.41 1.38 -0.37
CA ASP A 105 8.74 1.01 0.11
C ASP A 105 9.54 0.17 -0.89
N LEU A 106 8.92 -0.28 -1.98
CA LEU A 106 9.56 -1.03 -3.04
C LEU A 106 10.36 -0.12 -3.99
N LYS A 107 11.43 0.49 -3.48
CA LYS A 107 12.23 1.50 -4.22
C LYS A 107 12.89 1.00 -5.52
N LYS A 108 12.95 -0.33 -5.72
CA LYS A 108 13.45 -0.97 -6.95
C LYS A 108 12.36 -1.35 -7.95
N LEU A 109 11.07 -1.19 -7.59
CA LEU A 109 9.96 -1.52 -8.48
C LEU A 109 10.01 -0.65 -9.74
N ARG A 110 9.95 -1.30 -10.90
CA ARG A 110 9.98 -0.68 -12.22
C ARG A 110 8.73 -0.96 -13.03
N ILE A 111 8.12 -2.12 -12.84
CA ILE A 111 6.92 -2.53 -13.56
C ILE A 111 5.88 -2.92 -12.54
N LEU A 112 4.74 -2.22 -12.57
CA LEU A 112 3.57 -2.53 -11.77
C LEU A 112 2.37 -2.65 -12.68
N ASP A 113 1.78 -3.84 -12.72
CA ASP A 113 0.53 -4.08 -13.42
C ASP A 113 -0.55 -4.47 -12.41
N ILE A 114 -1.56 -3.61 -12.27
CA ILE A 114 -2.72 -3.78 -11.40
C ILE A 114 -4.01 -3.59 -12.22
N ALA A 115 -3.95 -3.71 -13.55
CA ALA A 115 -5.09 -3.53 -14.42
C ALA A 115 -6.22 -4.51 -14.09
N GLY A 116 -7.48 -4.08 -14.20
CA GLY A 116 -8.64 -4.93 -13.95
C GLY A 116 -8.78 -5.37 -12.48
N ASN A 117 -8.50 -4.47 -11.54
CA ASN A 117 -8.80 -4.64 -10.12
C ASN A 117 -9.98 -3.71 -9.72
N ILE A 118 -10.26 -3.56 -8.43
CA ILE A 118 -11.30 -2.67 -7.90
C ILE A 118 -10.71 -1.50 -7.10
N ILE A 119 -9.51 -1.04 -7.48
CA ILE A 119 -8.76 0.02 -6.80
C ILE A 119 -9.42 1.36 -7.07
N GLN A 120 -9.66 2.14 -6.01
CA GLN A 120 -10.24 3.48 -6.12
C GLN A 120 -9.20 4.58 -5.90
N ILE A 121 -8.24 4.35 -5.00
CA ILE A 121 -7.28 5.36 -4.53
C ILE A 121 -5.91 4.71 -4.33
N PHE A 122 -4.86 5.46 -4.65
CA PHE A 122 -3.46 5.07 -4.47
C PHE A 122 -2.89 5.59 -3.15
N PRO A 123 -1.91 4.89 -2.54
CA PRO A 123 -1.27 5.34 -1.31
C PRO A 123 -0.54 6.67 -1.49
N SER A 124 -0.32 7.38 -0.39
CA SER A 124 0.25 8.73 -0.41
C SER A 124 1.64 8.79 -1.06
N GLY A 125 2.50 7.80 -0.80
CA GLY A 125 3.84 7.70 -1.37
C GLY A 125 3.91 7.13 -2.79
N PHE A 126 2.78 6.90 -3.47
CA PHE A 126 2.77 6.19 -4.76
C PHE A 126 3.54 6.92 -5.86
N GLN A 127 3.53 8.25 -5.83
CA GLN A 127 4.30 9.09 -6.77
C GLN A 127 5.81 8.98 -6.60
N ASP A 128 6.29 8.56 -5.42
CA ASP A 128 7.73 8.40 -5.17
C ASP A 128 8.30 7.14 -5.83
N LEU A 129 7.43 6.26 -6.33
CA LEU A 129 7.84 5.08 -7.08
C LEU A 129 8.40 5.49 -8.44
N LYS A 130 9.64 5.07 -8.69
CA LYS A 130 10.35 5.27 -9.95
C LYS A 130 9.98 4.17 -10.96
N LEU A 131 8.68 4.04 -11.24
CA LEU A 131 8.15 3.10 -12.22
C LEU A 131 8.59 3.50 -13.64
N ARG A 132 8.83 2.49 -14.47
CA ARG A 132 9.02 2.61 -15.92
C ARG A 132 7.74 2.26 -16.66
N GLU A 133 7.01 1.27 -16.16
CA GLU A 133 5.75 0.80 -16.75
C GLU A 133 4.70 0.67 -15.65
N PHE A 134 3.54 1.28 -15.88
CA PHE A 134 2.45 1.28 -14.93
C PHE A 134 1.11 1.07 -15.64
N TYR A 135 0.43 0.00 -15.29
CA TYR A 135 -0.86 -0.40 -15.87
C TYR A 135 -1.91 -0.48 -14.77
N CYS A 136 -3.00 0.26 -14.92
CA CYS A 136 -4.09 0.32 -13.94
C CYS A 136 -5.47 0.50 -14.58
N GLU A 137 -5.58 0.32 -15.90
CA GLU A 137 -6.84 0.37 -16.62
C GLU A 137 -7.86 -0.65 -16.08
N GLY A 138 -9.15 -0.37 -16.20
CA GLY A 138 -10.20 -1.24 -15.69
C GLY A 138 -10.37 -1.22 -14.17
N ASN A 139 -9.69 -0.31 -13.46
CA ASN A 139 -9.99 0.01 -12.07
C ASN A 139 -11.04 1.13 -11.97
N PRO A 140 -11.98 1.08 -11.01
CA PRO A 140 -12.93 2.14 -10.72
C PRO A 140 -12.26 3.29 -9.96
N LEU A 141 -11.23 3.90 -10.56
CA LEU A 141 -10.47 5.02 -9.98
C LEU A 141 -11.44 6.13 -9.56
N PHE A 142 -11.50 6.38 -8.25
CA PHE A 142 -12.36 7.33 -7.56
C PHE A 142 -13.66 7.71 -8.30
N LEU A 143 -14.68 6.85 -8.23
CA LEU A 143 -16.01 7.07 -8.83
C LEU A 143 -17.06 7.62 -7.85
N GLN A 144 -16.67 8.29 -6.77
CA GLN A 144 -17.63 8.82 -5.81
C GLN A 144 -18.22 10.16 -6.26
N GLN A 145 -19.53 10.33 -6.04
CA GLN A 145 -20.24 11.57 -6.37
C GLN A 145 -19.85 12.68 -5.37
N PRO A 146 -19.75 13.94 -5.82
CA PRO A 146 -19.51 15.07 -4.93
C PRO A 146 -20.62 15.18 -3.88
N VAL A 147 -20.25 15.27 -2.60
CA VAL A 147 -21.18 15.54 -1.51
C VAL A 147 -20.72 16.81 -0.79
N ILE A 148 -21.66 17.71 -0.51
CA ILE A 148 -21.40 18.90 0.29
C ILE A 148 -21.45 18.47 1.76
N SER A 149 -20.33 18.64 2.47
CA SER A 149 -20.24 18.41 3.91
C SER A 149 -19.95 19.73 4.62
N THR A 150 -20.77 20.06 5.62
CA THR A 150 -20.50 21.13 6.58
C THR A 150 -20.07 20.47 7.89
N GLN A 151 -18.77 20.45 8.18
CA GLN A 151 -18.30 20.09 9.52
C GLN A 151 -17.96 21.33 10.33
N ARG A 152 -18.32 21.29 11.61
CA ARG A 152 -17.92 22.31 12.58
C ARG A 152 -16.48 22.03 13.01
N GLU A 153 -15.73 23.10 13.31
CA GLU A 153 -14.41 22.95 13.92
C GLU A 153 -14.54 22.21 15.25
N ASN A 154 -13.93 21.04 15.34
CA ASN A 154 -13.88 20.27 16.58
C ASN A 154 -12.61 20.64 17.35
N VAL A 155 -12.76 20.82 18.67
CA VAL A 155 -11.64 20.96 19.59
C VAL A 155 -10.88 19.63 19.63
N TRP A 156 -9.56 19.65 19.49
CA TRP A 156 -8.74 18.46 19.62
C TRP A 156 -8.85 17.86 21.02
N SER A 157 -8.83 16.53 21.12
CA SER A 157 -8.71 15.88 22.42
C SER A 157 -7.36 16.22 23.06
N LEU A 158 -7.28 16.15 24.39
CA LEU A 158 -6.00 16.29 25.10
C LEU A 158 -4.97 15.27 24.60
N GLN A 159 -5.41 14.05 24.27
CA GLN A 159 -4.54 13.04 23.67
C GLN A 159 -3.91 13.53 22.36
N GLU A 160 -4.70 14.11 21.46
CA GLU A 160 -4.21 14.64 20.19
C GLU A 160 -3.26 15.83 20.40
N ILE A 161 -3.61 16.77 21.29
CA ILE A 161 -2.78 17.93 21.63
C ILE A 161 -1.42 17.47 22.17
N THR A 162 -1.41 16.58 23.16
CA THR A 162 -0.19 16.04 23.77
C THR A 162 0.63 15.25 22.75
N SER A 163 -0.03 14.45 21.89
CA SER A 163 0.66 13.69 20.85
C SER A 163 1.40 14.59 19.86
N ARG A 164 0.76 15.68 19.43
CA ARG A 164 1.39 16.69 18.55
C ARG A 164 2.61 17.33 19.20
N PHE A 165 2.48 17.74 20.45
CA PHE A 165 3.58 18.32 21.20
C PHE A 165 4.77 17.36 21.29
N VAL A 166 4.52 16.12 21.72
CA VAL A 166 5.55 15.09 21.83
C VAL A 166 6.22 14.81 20.48
N MET A 167 5.46 14.62 19.41
CA MET A 167 6.01 14.35 18.07
C MET A 167 6.86 15.50 17.53
N ASN A 168 6.46 16.76 17.77
CA ASN A 168 7.25 17.91 17.37
C ASN A 168 8.56 18.02 18.15
N GLN A 169 8.52 17.75 19.47
CA GLN A 169 9.75 17.71 20.28
C GLN A 169 10.69 16.56 19.88
N LEU A 170 10.14 15.43 19.46
CA LEU A 170 10.94 14.33 18.91
C LEU A 170 11.60 14.70 17.58
N ALA A 171 10.89 15.44 16.71
CA ALA A 171 11.47 15.95 15.46
C ALA A 171 12.63 16.94 15.71
N GLU A 172 12.62 17.62 16.85
CA GLU A 172 13.70 18.49 17.33
C GLU A 172 14.81 17.73 18.08
N ASN A 173 14.76 16.39 18.13
CA ASN A 173 15.69 15.52 18.84
C ASN A 173 15.80 15.80 20.34
N ASN A 174 14.69 16.09 21.03
CA ASN A 174 14.70 16.29 22.48
C ASN A 174 15.13 15.00 23.23
N PRO A 175 16.30 14.99 23.89
CA PRO A 175 16.87 13.76 24.46
C PRO A 175 16.04 13.21 25.62
N PHE A 176 15.40 14.09 26.41
CA PHE A 176 14.61 13.66 27.57
C PHE A 176 13.35 12.89 27.15
N LEU A 177 12.72 13.32 26.06
CA LEU A 177 11.56 12.61 25.51
C LEU A 177 11.96 11.34 24.78
N MET A 178 13.11 11.33 24.09
CA MET A 178 13.64 10.12 23.45
C MET A 178 13.88 9.02 24.49
N ASP A 179 14.63 9.32 25.55
CA ASP A 179 14.90 8.38 26.65
C ASP A 179 13.61 7.96 27.37
N GLY A 180 12.71 8.91 27.61
CA GLY A 180 11.42 8.63 28.24
C GLY A 180 10.57 7.65 27.42
N ILE A 181 10.49 7.82 26.10
CA ILE A 181 9.67 6.97 25.22
C ILE A 181 10.24 5.56 25.07
N GLU A 182 11.57 5.40 25.16
CA GLU A 182 12.19 4.06 25.14
C GLU A 182 11.68 3.17 26.28
N GLN A 183 11.34 3.75 27.43
CA GLN A 183 10.83 3.01 28.58
C GLN A 183 9.35 2.60 28.45
N TYR A 184 8.61 3.14 27.47
CA TYR A 184 7.18 2.88 27.29
C TYR A 184 6.87 2.37 25.86
N PRO A 185 6.95 1.05 25.64
CA PRO A 185 6.71 0.44 24.31
C PRO A 185 5.35 0.79 23.70
N GLN A 186 4.31 0.96 24.52
CA GLN A 186 2.97 1.37 24.06
C GLN A 186 2.99 2.78 23.47
N VAL A 187 3.65 3.73 24.13
CA VAL A 187 3.79 5.12 23.66
C VAL A 187 4.61 5.14 22.37
N ARG A 188 5.70 4.38 22.31
CA ARG A 188 6.50 4.20 21.09
C ARG A 188 5.65 3.64 19.93
N SER A 189 4.81 2.65 20.20
CA SER A 189 3.88 2.10 19.21
C SER A 189 2.89 3.15 18.73
N MET A 190 2.29 3.94 19.63
CA MET A 190 1.35 5.00 19.25
C MET A 190 2.01 6.09 18.40
N ILE A 191 3.20 6.55 18.79
CA ILE A 191 3.96 7.57 18.04
C ILE A 191 4.37 7.05 16.67
N SER A 192 4.69 5.76 16.54
CA SER A 192 5.02 5.15 15.25
C SER A 192 3.87 5.18 14.24
N GLN A 193 2.63 5.33 14.71
CA GLN A 193 1.44 5.47 13.87
C GLN A 193 1.18 6.93 13.45
N GLY A 194 1.96 7.88 13.99
CA GLY A 194 1.88 9.30 13.68
C GLY A 194 1.93 9.57 12.18
N LYS A 195 1.10 10.51 11.74
CA LYS A 195 0.99 10.96 10.36
C LYS A 195 1.43 12.42 10.26
N THR A 196 1.76 12.84 9.05
CA THR A 196 2.14 14.23 8.75
C THR A 196 1.08 14.89 7.89
N CYS A 197 0.67 16.10 8.26
CA CYS A 197 -0.33 16.85 7.51
C CYS A 197 0.23 17.31 6.18
N ALA A 198 -0.45 16.97 5.08
CA ALA A 198 0.00 17.38 3.74
C ALA A 198 -0.11 18.90 3.47
N ILE A 199 -0.76 19.66 4.35
CA ILE A 199 -0.94 21.12 4.22
C ILE A 199 0.03 21.88 5.13
N CYS A 200 0.01 21.61 6.44
CA CYS A 200 0.80 22.38 7.41
C CYS A 200 2.11 21.69 7.84
N GLY A 201 2.37 20.45 7.41
CA GLY A 201 3.55 19.67 7.79
C GLY A 201 3.59 19.21 9.25
N GLN A 202 2.56 19.50 10.05
CA GLN A 202 2.50 19.11 11.46
C GLN A 202 2.11 17.63 11.62
N HIS A 203 2.66 16.98 12.65
CA HIS A 203 2.33 15.61 13.01
C HIS A 203 0.92 15.50 13.64
N PHE A 204 0.27 14.33 13.58
CA PHE A 204 -1.02 14.03 14.23
C PHE A 204 -1.26 12.51 14.37
N ILE A 205 -2.19 12.10 15.24
CA ILE A 205 -2.52 10.67 15.46
C ILE A 205 -3.98 10.33 15.16
N THR A 206 -4.95 11.12 15.64
CA THR A 206 -6.34 10.65 15.80
C THR A 206 -7.38 11.31 14.90
N VAL A 207 -7.29 12.63 14.67
CA VAL A 207 -8.28 13.35 13.87
C VAL A 207 -7.69 13.63 12.50
N TRP A 208 -8.17 12.92 11.50
CA TRP A 208 -7.81 13.18 10.12
C TRP A 208 -9.01 13.19 9.21
N LEU A 209 -8.92 14.03 8.19
CA LEU A 209 -9.75 13.89 7.03
C LEU A 209 -8.98 13.07 6.01
N ASP A 210 -9.59 11.97 5.60
CA ASP A 210 -9.13 11.23 4.46
C ASP A 210 -9.48 12.06 3.23
N CYS A 211 -8.48 12.40 2.43
CA CYS A 211 -8.64 13.22 1.24
C CYS A 211 -8.06 12.49 0.04
N VAL A 212 -8.51 12.89 -1.14
CA VAL A 212 -7.94 12.47 -2.41
C VAL A 212 -7.42 13.71 -3.14
N ARG A 213 -6.20 13.62 -3.66
CA ARG A 213 -5.65 14.61 -4.59
C ARG A 213 -5.52 13.98 -5.96
N PHE A 214 -6.06 14.64 -6.98
CA PHE A 214 -5.85 14.24 -8.36
C PHE A 214 -4.58 14.87 -8.91
N VAL A 215 -3.64 14.02 -9.31
CA VAL A 215 -2.33 14.44 -9.79
C VAL A 215 -2.03 13.84 -11.15
N SER A 216 -1.30 14.56 -11.99
CA SER A 216 -0.78 13.97 -13.22
C SER A 216 0.24 12.88 -12.88
N PRO A 217 0.24 11.74 -13.59
CA PRO A 217 1.27 10.73 -13.43
C PRO A 217 2.65 11.30 -13.82
N PRO A 218 3.74 10.84 -13.19
CA PRO A 218 5.10 11.23 -13.59
C PRO A 218 5.35 10.99 -15.08
N LYS A 219 6.05 11.92 -15.75
CA LYS A 219 6.30 11.87 -17.20
C LYS A 219 7.10 10.63 -17.64
N ASP A 220 7.91 10.07 -16.73
CA ASP A 220 8.78 8.92 -17.01
C ASP A 220 8.02 7.59 -16.98
N TRP A 221 6.75 7.58 -16.57
CA TRP A 221 5.95 6.36 -16.55
C TRP A 221 5.37 6.10 -17.94
N LYS A 222 5.66 4.92 -18.48
CA LYS A 222 4.88 4.36 -19.59
C LYS A 222 3.54 3.88 -19.04
N ILE A 223 2.51 4.68 -19.26
CA ILE A 223 1.13 4.44 -18.81
C ILE A 223 0.20 4.09 -19.97
N SER A 224 -0.97 3.54 -19.65
CA SER A 224 -2.04 3.39 -20.64
C SER A 224 -2.52 4.77 -21.13
N LYS A 225 -2.88 4.87 -22.42
CA LYS A 225 -3.18 6.14 -23.11
C LYS A 225 -4.29 6.98 -22.47
N ASN A 226 -5.15 6.37 -21.66
CA ASN A 226 -6.34 7.01 -21.12
C ASN A 226 -6.17 7.52 -19.68
N LEU A 227 -5.06 7.20 -19.01
CA LEU A 227 -4.83 7.63 -17.63
C LEU A 227 -4.30 9.07 -17.59
N GLN A 228 -5.17 10.04 -17.33
CA GLN A 228 -4.80 11.46 -17.22
C GLN A 228 -4.43 11.89 -15.80
N LEU A 229 -5.17 11.39 -14.81
CA LEU A 229 -5.01 11.74 -13.40
C LEU A 229 -5.00 10.47 -12.54
N VAL A 230 -4.19 10.51 -11.49
CA VAL A 230 -4.07 9.46 -10.47
C VAL A 230 -4.68 9.99 -9.18
N PRO A 231 -5.66 9.31 -8.57
CA PRO A 231 -6.20 9.69 -7.27
C PRO A 231 -5.25 9.24 -6.14
N LEU A 232 -4.49 10.15 -5.58
CA LEU A 232 -3.62 9.87 -4.43
C LEU A 232 -4.35 10.13 -3.12
N ARG A 233 -4.19 9.22 -2.16
CA ARG A 233 -4.61 9.41 -0.78
C ARG A 233 -3.76 10.51 -0.15
N VAL A 234 -4.43 11.43 0.54
CA VAL A 234 -3.80 12.53 1.26
C VAL A 234 -4.44 12.62 2.63
N LEU A 235 -3.61 12.68 3.67
CA LEU A 235 -4.08 12.85 5.04
C LEU A 235 -3.85 14.28 5.49
N ILE A 236 -4.88 14.87 6.07
CA ILE A 236 -4.82 16.23 6.63
C ILE A 236 -5.33 16.23 8.06
N CYS A 237 -4.77 17.13 8.87
CA CYS A 237 -4.90 17.06 10.31
C CYS A 237 -6.12 17.81 10.90
N SER A 238 -6.87 18.55 10.07
CA SER A 238 -8.01 19.36 10.50
C SER A 238 -8.79 19.94 9.33
N TYR A 239 -10.04 20.37 9.60
CA TYR A 239 -10.82 21.20 8.66
C TYR A 239 -10.18 22.56 8.37
N LYS A 240 -9.47 23.14 9.33
CA LYS A 240 -8.70 24.38 9.11
C LYS A 240 -7.62 24.20 8.04
N CYS A 241 -6.94 23.06 8.02
CA CYS A 241 -6.02 22.71 6.92
C CYS A 241 -6.78 22.42 5.62
N PHE A 242 -7.95 21.78 5.70
CA PHE A 242 -8.78 21.52 4.53
C PHE A 242 -9.28 22.80 3.85
N THR A 243 -9.63 23.85 4.59
CA THR A 243 -10.08 25.12 3.99
C THR A 243 -8.95 25.89 3.30
N GLN A 244 -7.69 25.60 3.65
CA GLN A 244 -6.49 26.18 3.06
C GLN A 244 -5.90 25.32 1.92
N ARG A 245 -6.60 24.26 1.49
CA ARG A 245 -6.11 23.31 0.49
C ARG A 245 -6.05 23.88 -0.93
N ASP A 246 -5.32 23.18 -1.79
CA ASP A 246 -5.36 23.41 -3.24
C ASP A 246 -6.67 22.90 -3.87
N PRO A 247 -7.12 23.47 -5.01
CA PRO A 247 -8.39 23.10 -5.66
C PRO A 247 -8.50 21.63 -6.09
N ASN A 248 -7.37 20.92 -6.24
CA ASN A 248 -7.35 19.52 -6.69
C ASN A 248 -7.42 18.53 -5.52
N LEU A 249 -7.56 19.01 -4.27
CA LEU A 249 -7.74 18.21 -3.07
C LEU A 249 -9.22 18.16 -2.68
N PHE A 250 -9.75 16.95 -2.50
CA PHE A 250 -11.14 16.70 -2.14
C PHE A 250 -11.21 15.84 -0.88
N GLY A 251 -12.18 16.10 -0.02
CA GLY A 251 -12.43 15.28 1.16
C GLY A 251 -13.20 14.01 0.77
N ILE A 252 -12.88 12.89 1.41
CA ILE A 252 -13.57 11.62 1.24
C ILE A 252 -14.59 11.51 2.37
N ALA A 253 -15.86 11.37 2.02
CA ALA A 253 -16.94 11.18 2.97
C ALA A 253 -17.54 9.78 2.79
N GLN A 254 -17.73 9.06 3.89
CA GLN A 254 -18.59 7.86 3.85
C GLN A 254 -20.04 8.34 3.83
N VAL A 255 -20.72 8.15 2.70
CA VAL A 255 -22.17 8.33 2.64
C VAL A 255 -22.77 7.22 3.50
N GLN A 256 -23.21 7.57 4.71
CA GLN A 256 -24.09 6.68 5.46
C GLN A 256 -25.40 6.61 4.68
N ASN A 257 -25.61 5.52 3.94
CA ASN A 257 -26.93 5.20 3.40
C ASN A 257 -27.86 5.03 4.61
N ARG A 258 -28.67 6.06 4.87
CA ARG A 258 -29.81 5.99 5.79
C ARG A 258 -30.96 5.26 5.13
#